data_AF-A0A1L9TYZ3-F1
#
_entry.id   AF-A0A1L9TYZ3-F1
#
_cell.length_a   1.000
_cell.length_b   1.000
_cell.length_c   1.000
_cell.angle_alpha   90.00
_cell.angle_beta   90.00
_cell.angle_gamma   90.00
#
_symmetry.space_group_name_H-M   'P 1'
#
loop_
_entity.id
_entity.type
_entity.pdbx_description
1 polymer ?
#
loop_
_entity_poly.entity_id
_entity_poly.type
_entity_poly.pdbx_seq_one_letter_code
_entity_poly.pdbx_strand_id
1 'polypeptide(L)'
;MPSIISCVSLLLLLVTAAGALPSNLPTDASFYSSLFENAPEDLKLINCPLGNSVPFPESTLPAPSKGLELKFMTIGRGTQNYTCPANNHTAKPKATGATAALFDASCIAALHMDNDSGKQSPIHIIPEVIKPIAMGTVDFLADMLRRTRGQNMDIGKHYFTADGVPFFDLRSQHSSNDWVSCQKEAEMRAPDKPGYGVNEDVAWLKLKRVDGGLGEVYRLYTAGGSPPATCEGVSGEFTVDYAAEYWFYG
;
A
#
# COMPACT_ATOMS: atom_id res chain seq x y z
N MET A 1 4.68 -30.64 20.88
CA MET A 1 4.36 -29.78 19.72
C MET A 1 4.92 -28.42 20.05
N PRO A 2 5.94 -27.91 19.33
CA PRO A 2 6.41 -26.54 19.58
C PRO A 2 5.23 -25.59 19.30
N SER A 3 4.99 -24.63 20.20
CA SER A 3 3.90 -23.68 20.02
C SER A 3 4.16 -22.84 18.77
N ILE A 4 3.10 -22.47 18.05
CA ILE A 4 3.14 -21.66 16.82
C ILE A 4 3.95 -20.36 17.04
N ILE A 5 3.97 -19.86 18.27
CA ILE A 5 4.76 -18.71 18.74
C ILE A 5 6.26 -18.91 18.47
N SER A 6 6.78 -20.12 18.71
CA SER A 6 8.20 -20.45 18.49
C SER A 6 8.60 -20.45 17.02
N CYS A 7 7.66 -20.62 16.07
CA CYS A 7 7.96 -20.54 14.63
C CYS A 7 7.93 -19.10 14.11
N VAL A 8 7.10 -18.23 14.70
CA VAL A 8 6.97 -16.81 14.31
C VAL A 8 8.19 -16.01 14.77
N SER A 9 8.62 -16.20 16.03
CA SER A 9 9.84 -15.57 16.56
C SER A 9 11.09 -16.02 15.77
N LEU A 10 11.11 -17.27 15.27
CA LEU A 10 12.20 -17.79 14.45
C LEU A 10 12.22 -17.20 13.02
N LEU A 11 11.06 -16.83 12.46
CA LEU A 11 10.97 -16.19 11.15
C LEU A 11 11.35 -14.70 11.18
N LEU A 12 10.96 -13.98 12.24
CA LEU A 12 11.37 -12.57 12.45
C LEU A 12 12.87 -12.44 12.71
N LEU A 13 13.49 -13.45 13.32
CA LEU A 13 14.96 -13.56 13.45
C LEU A 13 15.67 -13.76 12.09
N LEU A 14 14.99 -14.24 11.05
CA LEU A 14 15.58 -14.40 9.71
C LEU A 14 15.49 -13.12 8.86
N VAL A 15 14.55 -12.21 9.18
CA VAL A 15 14.39 -10.92 8.48
C VAL A 15 15.53 -9.94 8.80
N THR A 16 16.24 -10.13 9.91
CA THR A 16 17.41 -9.31 10.28
C THR A 16 18.67 -9.61 9.45
N ALA A 17 18.64 -10.64 8.59
CA ALA A 17 19.78 -11.01 7.74
C ALA A 17 19.84 -10.26 6.39
N ALA A 18 18.79 -9.53 6.00
CA ALA A 18 18.79 -8.72 4.77
C ALA A 18 18.98 -7.24 5.14
N GLY A 19 20.18 -6.73 4.85
CA GLY A 19 20.68 -5.44 5.35
C GLY A 19 19.88 -4.19 4.95
N ALA A 20 20.16 -3.15 5.73
CA ALA A 20 19.80 -1.73 5.56
C ALA A 20 18.32 -1.36 5.81
N LEU A 21 17.87 -1.52 7.06
CA LEU A 21 16.78 -0.69 7.60
C LEU A 21 17.34 0.70 8.00
N PRO A 22 16.62 1.79 7.73
CA PRO A 22 17.00 3.14 8.15
C PRO A 22 17.03 3.26 9.69
N SER A 23 18.00 4.01 10.21
CA SER A 23 18.39 4.08 11.63
C SER A 23 17.34 4.68 12.58
N ASN A 24 16.19 5.12 12.07
CA ASN A 24 15.13 5.80 12.83
C ASN A 24 13.82 5.00 12.92
N LEU A 25 13.72 3.83 12.28
CA LEU A 25 12.67 2.87 12.61
C LEU A 25 13.17 2.05 13.82
N PRO A 26 12.34 1.69 14.81
CA PRO A 26 12.76 0.70 15.80
C PRO A 26 13.19 -0.56 15.04
N THR A 27 14.51 -0.75 14.95
CA THR A 27 15.18 -1.89 14.30
C THR A 27 14.98 -3.18 15.10
N ASP A 28 14.34 -3.07 16.25
CA ASP A 28 14.10 -4.19 17.11
C ASP A 28 12.80 -4.88 16.69
N ALA A 29 12.96 -6.02 16.03
CA ALA A 29 11.88 -6.98 15.81
C ALA A 29 11.14 -7.31 17.12
N SER A 30 11.73 -7.10 18.30
CA SER A 30 11.07 -7.23 19.60
C SER A 30 9.92 -6.24 19.81
N PHE A 31 9.97 -5.01 19.27
CA PHE A 31 8.88 -4.04 19.43
C PHE A 31 7.64 -4.47 18.65
N TYR A 32 7.82 -4.92 17.40
CA TYR A 32 6.72 -5.45 16.59
C TYR A 32 6.26 -6.82 17.09
N SER A 33 7.19 -7.69 17.50
CA SER A 33 6.84 -9.01 18.07
C SER A 33 6.08 -8.87 19.38
N SER A 34 6.47 -7.94 20.26
CA SER A 34 5.73 -7.65 21.50
C SER A 34 4.37 -7.02 21.24
N LEU A 35 4.19 -6.23 20.17
CA LEU A 35 2.87 -5.78 19.74
C LEU A 35 1.97 -6.95 19.31
N PHE A 36 2.51 -7.97 18.61
CA PHE A 36 1.73 -9.14 18.20
C PHE A 36 1.53 -10.18 19.32
N GLU A 37 2.51 -10.36 20.21
CA GLU A 37 2.45 -11.27 21.36
C GLU A 37 1.57 -10.73 22.50
N ASN A 38 1.56 -9.40 22.71
CA ASN A 38 0.67 -8.75 23.68
C ASN A 38 -0.61 -8.21 23.04
N ALA A 39 -0.79 -8.35 21.71
CA ALA A 39 -2.04 -8.00 21.06
C ALA A 39 -3.14 -8.90 21.65
N PRO A 40 -4.19 -8.30 22.25
CA PRO A 40 -5.34 -9.05 22.73
C PRO A 40 -5.88 -9.97 21.63
N GLU A 41 -6.35 -11.17 22.00
CA GLU A 41 -6.94 -12.10 21.01
C GLU A 41 -8.16 -11.50 20.29
N ASP A 42 -8.80 -10.48 20.89
CA ASP A 42 -9.90 -9.69 20.37
C ASP A 42 -9.48 -8.44 19.58
N LEU A 43 -8.17 -8.21 19.35
CA LEU A 43 -7.70 -7.09 18.54
C LEU A 43 -8.19 -7.24 17.10
N LYS A 44 -9.20 -6.43 16.75
CA LYS A 44 -9.74 -6.33 15.40
C LYS A 44 -8.76 -5.56 14.51
N LEU A 45 -8.30 -6.20 13.44
CA LEU A 45 -7.32 -5.63 12.50
C LEU A 45 -7.95 -5.20 11.17
N ILE A 46 -9.17 -5.66 10.87
CA ILE A 46 -9.86 -5.41 9.60
C ILE A 46 -11.29 -4.91 9.83
N ASN A 47 -11.90 -4.30 8.81
CA ASN A 47 -13.31 -3.88 8.77
C ASN A 47 -13.70 -2.93 9.93
N CYS A 48 -12.84 -1.98 10.27
CA CYS A 48 -13.18 -0.92 11.22
C CYS A 48 -13.90 0.25 10.52
N PRO A 49 -14.85 0.91 11.21
CA PRO A 49 -15.50 2.10 10.66
C PRO A 49 -14.49 3.23 10.43
N LEU A 50 -14.40 3.73 9.20
CA LEU A 50 -13.46 4.79 8.82
C LEU A 50 -13.97 6.20 9.16
N GLY A 51 -15.29 6.39 9.29
CA GLY A 51 -15.93 7.62 9.76
C GLY A 51 -15.46 8.92 9.08
N ASN A 52 -15.73 10.07 9.71
CA ASN A 52 -15.08 11.35 9.36
C ASN A 52 -13.69 11.50 9.99
N SER A 53 -13.14 10.38 10.46
CA SER A 53 -12.03 10.31 11.38
C SER A 53 -10.67 10.44 10.70
N VAL A 54 -10.61 10.19 9.40
CA VAL A 54 -9.38 10.25 8.62
C VAL A 54 -9.40 11.51 7.74
N PRO A 55 -8.69 12.58 8.12
CA PRO A 55 -8.65 13.80 7.33
C PRO A 55 -7.93 13.53 6.00
N PHE A 56 -8.47 14.09 4.91
CA PHE A 56 -7.79 14.06 3.63
C PHE A 56 -6.48 14.86 3.72
N PRO A 57 -5.35 14.34 3.19
CA PRO A 57 -4.06 15.01 3.35
C PRO A 57 -4.01 16.35 2.63
N GLU A 58 -3.25 17.28 3.22
CA GLU A 58 -2.83 18.50 2.52
C GLU A 58 -2.06 18.13 1.26
N SER A 59 -2.61 18.54 0.12
CA SER A 59 -2.11 18.13 -1.20
C SER A 59 -2.62 19.09 -2.28
N THR A 60 -2.00 19.03 -3.45
CA THR A 60 -2.49 19.75 -4.64
C THR A 60 -3.51 18.93 -5.44
N LEU A 61 -3.82 17.71 -4.98
CA LEU A 61 -4.89 16.90 -5.57
C LEU A 61 -6.25 17.51 -5.22
N PRO A 62 -7.24 17.47 -6.13
CA PRO A 62 -8.61 17.84 -5.79
C PRO A 62 -9.12 16.97 -4.64
N ALA A 63 -9.77 17.61 -3.66
CA ALA A 63 -10.45 16.90 -2.58
C ALA A 63 -11.54 15.96 -3.14
N PRO A 64 -11.96 14.95 -2.36
CA PRO A 64 -13.05 14.05 -2.76
C PRO A 64 -14.30 14.83 -3.13
N SER A 65 -15.01 14.36 -4.17
CA SER A 65 -16.22 15.00 -4.64
C SER A 65 -17.28 15.07 -3.53
N LYS A 66 -18.03 16.18 -3.49
CA LYS A 66 -19.04 16.42 -2.45
C LYS A 66 -20.07 15.29 -2.41
N GLY A 67 -20.30 14.73 -1.22
CA GLY A 67 -21.28 13.67 -0.98
C GLY A 67 -20.73 12.25 -1.13
N LEU A 68 -19.46 12.09 -1.52
CA LEU A 68 -18.79 10.80 -1.42
C LEU A 68 -18.25 10.57 -0.02
N GLU A 69 -18.33 9.33 0.45
CA GLU A 69 -17.81 8.92 1.75
C GLU A 69 -16.63 7.96 1.56
N LEU A 70 -15.67 7.99 2.48
CA LEU A 70 -14.57 7.03 2.49
C LEU A 70 -15.13 5.63 2.85
N LYS A 71 -15.12 4.71 1.88
CA LYS A 71 -15.63 3.34 2.04
C LYS A 71 -14.54 2.35 2.42
N PHE A 72 -13.37 2.46 1.80
CA PHE A 72 -12.24 1.58 2.06
C PHE A 72 -10.94 2.37 2.13
N MET A 73 -10.06 1.93 3.03
CA MET A 73 -8.66 2.34 3.07
C MET A 73 -7.80 1.09 3.09
N THR A 74 -6.88 0.99 2.13
CA THR A 74 -6.03 -0.19 1.98
C THR A 74 -4.57 0.18 1.84
N ILE A 75 -3.70 -0.73 2.26
CA ILE A 75 -2.30 -0.72 1.87
C ILE A 75 -2.14 -1.61 0.64
N GLY A 76 -1.69 -1.02 -0.46
CA GLY A 76 -1.28 -1.77 -1.64
C GLY A 76 0.20 -2.14 -1.56
N ARG A 77 0.53 -3.41 -1.82
CA ARG A 77 1.91 -3.88 -2.06
C ARG A 77 1.98 -4.56 -3.42
N GLY A 78 2.94 -4.15 -4.23
CA GLY A 78 3.09 -4.74 -5.56
C GLY A 78 4.18 -4.09 -6.40
N THR A 79 3.96 -4.01 -7.71
CA THR A 79 4.91 -3.47 -8.69
C THR A 79 4.30 -2.39 -9.57
N GLN A 80 5.14 -1.45 -9.98
CA GLN A 80 4.93 -0.61 -11.15
C GLN A 80 5.64 -1.27 -12.33
N ASN A 81 4.99 -1.31 -13.48
CA ASN A 81 5.47 -2.04 -14.65
C ASN A 81 5.86 -1.03 -15.74
N TYR A 82 7.02 -1.26 -16.35
CA TYR A 82 7.62 -0.38 -17.33
C TYR A 82 8.20 -1.17 -18.50
N THR A 83 8.48 -0.45 -19.58
CA THR A 83 9.23 -0.99 -20.71
C THR A 83 10.27 0.01 -21.24
N CYS A 84 11.37 -0.54 -21.74
CA CYS A 84 12.47 0.19 -22.35
C CYS A 84 12.73 -0.29 -23.79
N PRO A 85 12.95 0.63 -24.74
CA PRO A 85 13.29 0.26 -26.11
C PRO A 85 14.66 -0.43 -26.18
N ALA A 86 14.78 -1.47 -27.01
CA ALA A 86 16.00 -2.28 -27.10
C ALA A 86 17.26 -1.49 -27.52
N ASN A 87 17.09 -0.48 -28.38
CA ASN A 87 18.21 0.23 -29.02
C ASN A 87 18.33 1.70 -28.59
N ASN A 88 17.77 2.08 -27.43
CA ASN A 88 17.83 3.47 -26.97
C ASN A 88 17.96 3.57 -25.44
N HIS A 89 19.20 3.47 -24.97
CA HIS A 89 19.54 3.50 -23.53
C HIS A 89 19.31 4.86 -22.86
N THR A 90 19.21 5.96 -23.62
CA THR A 90 18.94 7.29 -23.07
C THR A 90 17.44 7.62 -23.03
N ALA A 91 16.58 6.75 -23.56
CA ALA A 91 15.14 6.90 -23.47
C ALA A 91 14.66 6.83 -22.02
N LYS A 92 13.57 7.53 -21.71
CA LYS A 92 12.87 7.36 -20.44
C LYS A 92 12.02 6.09 -20.48
N PRO A 93 12.01 5.28 -19.40
CA PRO A 93 11.11 4.14 -19.31
C PRO A 93 9.64 4.54 -19.47
N LYS A 94 8.87 3.75 -20.21
CA LYS A 94 7.43 3.97 -20.41
C LYS A 94 6.64 3.10 -19.45
N ALA A 95 5.73 3.68 -18.67
CA ALA A 95 4.81 2.92 -17.82
C ALA A 95 3.84 2.08 -18.67
N THR A 96 3.69 0.81 -18.31
CA THR A 96 2.78 -0.16 -18.96
C THR A 96 1.64 -0.60 -18.05
N GLY A 97 1.75 -0.35 -16.74
CA GLY A 97 0.68 -0.61 -15.77
C GLY A 97 1.23 -0.78 -14.37
N ALA A 98 0.42 -1.38 -13.50
CA ALA A 98 0.80 -1.76 -12.15
C ALA A 98 0.03 -3.02 -11.72
N THR A 99 0.52 -3.70 -10.70
CA THR A 99 -0.21 -4.78 -10.03
C THR A 99 0.06 -4.69 -8.54
N ALA A 100 -0.97 -4.84 -7.70
CA ALA A 100 -0.81 -4.90 -6.25
C ALA A 100 -1.91 -5.72 -5.58
N ALA A 101 -1.55 -6.42 -4.50
CA ALA A 101 -2.50 -6.90 -3.52
C ALA A 101 -2.91 -5.75 -2.60
N LEU A 102 -4.17 -5.72 -2.17
CA LEU A 102 -4.76 -4.66 -1.36
C LEU A 102 -5.15 -5.23 0.00
N PHE A 103 -4.47 -4.74 1.04
CA PHE A 103 -4.69 -5.18 2.41
C PHE A 103 -5.54 -4.17 3.17
N ASP A 104 -6.55 -4.63 3.89
CA ASP A 104 -7.41 -3.79 4.74
C ASP A 104 -6.55 -3.03 5.75
N ALA A 105 -6.71 -1.71 5.76
CA ALA A 105 -6.00 -0.80 6.64
C ALA A 105 -6.95 0.00 7.54
N SER A 106 -8.25 -0.32 7.51
CA SER A 106 -9.30 0.45 8.16
C SER A 106 -9.11 0.59 9.66
N CYS A 107 -8.69 -0.48 10.34
CA CYS A 107 -8.48 -0.42 11.78
C CYS A 107 -7.28 0.43 12.17
N ILE A 108 -6.17 0.32 11.44
CA ILE A 108 -4.99 1.16 11.72
C ILE A 108 -5.28 2.62 11.36
N ALA A 109 -6.03 2.86 10.28
CA ALA A 109 -6.47 4.20 9.90
C ALA A 109 -7.41 4.83 10.95
N ALA A 110 -8.29 4.02 11.56
CA ALA A 110 -9.21 4.44 12.62
C ALA A 110 -8.54 4.60 14.00
N LEU A 111 -7.29 4.16 14.18
CA LEU A 111 -6.52 4.45 15.38
C LEU A 111 -6.21 5.96 15.42
N HIS A 112 -7.10 6.71 16.06
CA HIS A 112 -6.88 8.10 16.40
C HIS A 112 -5.67 8.22 17.32
N MET A 113 -4.57 8.77 16.82
CA MET A 113 -3.64 9.47 17.69
C MET A 113 -4.30 10.79 18.04
N ASP A 114 -4.57 10.99 19.33
CA ASP A 114 -5.23 12.14 19.92
C ASP A 114 -4.85 13.45 19.21
N ASN A 115 -5.85 14.22 18.76
CA ASN A 115 -5.65 15.46 17.99
C ASN A 115 -4.80 16.49 18.77
N ASP A 116 -4.73 16.36 20.11
CA ASP A 116 -3.87 17.16 20.99
C ASP A 116 -2.36 16.86 20.83
N SER A 117 -1.99 15.74 20.20
CA SER A 117 -0.59 15.32 20.06
C SER A 117 0.10 15.87 18.82
N GLY A 118 -0.65 16.37 17.83
CA GLY A 118 -0.11 16.74 16.51
C GLY A 118 0.59 15.59 15.77
N LYS A 119 0.40 14.34 16.20
CA LYS A 119 1.03 13.15 15.61
C LYS A 119 0.14 12.61 14.50
N GLN A 120 0.70 12.52 13.29
CA GLN A 120 0.03 11.93 12.13
C GLN A 120 -0.40 10.48 12.43
N SER A 121 -1.49 10.04 11.80
CA SER A 121 -1.94 8.65 11.90
C SER A 121 -0.80 7.70 11.53
N PRO A 122 -0.55 6.63 12.32
CA PRO A 122 0.54 5.70 12.05
C PRO A 122 0.38 4.97 10.71
N ILE A 123 -0.79 5.03 10.08
CA ILE A 123 -1.05 4.41 8.78
C ILE A 123 -0.08 4.92 7.68
N HIS A 124 0.26 6.21 7.72
CA HIS A 124 1.00 6.89 6.64
C HIS A 124 2.46 6.45 6.48
N ILE A 125 3.05 5.83 7.51
CA ILE A 125 4.40 5.27 7.42
C ILE A 125 4.40 3.83 6.88
N ILE A 126 3.25 3.14 6.88
CA ILE A 126 3.18 1.72 6.56
C ILE A 126 3.72 1.41 5.17
N PRO A 127 3.38 2.16 4.10
CA PRO A 127 3.96 1.90 2.79
C PRO A 127 5.50 1.86 2.79
N GLU A 128 6.15 2.72 3.58
CA GLU A 128 7.62 2.72 3.71
C GLU A 128 8.14 1.49 4.45
N VAL A 129 7.43 1.06 5.49
CA VAL A 129 7.78 -0.11 6.30
C VAL A 129 7.63 -1.40 5.49
N ILE A 130 6.58 -1.50 4.67
CA ILE A 130 6.27 -2.73 3.94
C ILE A 130 6.94 -2.84 2.57
N LYS A 131 7.34 -1.72 1.95
CA LYS A 131 8.04 -1.73 0.66
C LYS A 131 9.30 -2.62 0.66
N PRO A 132 10.22 -2.55 1.65
CA PRO A 132 11.42 -3.39 1.65
C PRO A 132 11.13 -4.87 1.95
N ILE A 133 9.92 -5.21 2.42
CA ILE A 133 9.53 -6.59 2.68
C ILE A 133 9.19 -7.26 1.35
N ALA A 134 9.72 -8.48 1.14
CA ALA A 134 9.39 -9.28 -0.04
C ALA A 134 7.89 -9.59 -0.09
N MET A 135 7.28 -9.46 -1.28
CA MET A 135 5.83 -9.64 -1.45
C MET A 135 5.32 -10.98 -0.89
N GLY A 136 6.03 -12.07 -1.17
CA GLY A 136 5.67 -13.40 -0.66
C GLY A 136 5.69 -13.50 0.87
N THR A 137 6.48 -12.68 1.56
CA THR A 137 6.46 -12.60 3.02
C THR A 137 5.21 -11.87 3.51
N VAL A 138 4.79 -10.80 2.83
CA VAL A 138 3.54 -10.09 3.14
C VAL A 138 2.35 -11.02 2.94
N ASP A 139 2.30 -11.74 1.82
CA ASP A 139 1.26 -12.72 1.52
C ASP A 139 1.21 -13.84 2.55
N PHE A 140 2.38 -14.34 2.95
CA PHE A 140 2.49 -15.36 4.00
C PHE A 140 1.94 -14.86 5.33
N LEU A 141 2.28 -13.63 5.74
CA LEU A 141 1.78 -13.03 6.98
C LEU A 141 0.26 -12.81 6.93
N ALA A 142 -0.27 -12.36 5.80
CA ALA A 142 -1.71 -12.21 5.60
C ALA A 142 -2.44 -13.56 5.69
N ASP A 143 -1.92 -14.61 5.04
CA ASP A 143 -2.49 -15.97 5.14
C ASP A 143 -2.38 -16.53 6.56
N MET A 144 -1.28 -16.25 7.24
CA MET A 144 -1.10 -16.65 8.63
C MET A 144 -2.14 -15.99 9.54
N LEU A 145 -2.37 -14.68 9.44
CA LEU A 145 -3.40 -13.96 10.21
C LEU A 145 -4.81 -14.48 9.90
N ARG A 146 -5.09 -14.76 8.63
CA ARG A 146 -6.35 -15.38 8.21
C ARG A 146 -6.56 -16.73 8.88
N ARG A 147 -5.57 -17.61 8.90
CA ARG A 147 -5.70 -18.97 9.47
C ARG A 147 -5.71 -18.99 10.99
N THR A 148 -4.92 -18.15 11.64
CA THR A 148 -4.72 -18.17 13.09
C THR A 148 -5.70 -17.29 13.84
N ARG A 149 -6.14 -16.17 13.25
CA ARG A 149 -7.03 -15.19 13.89
C ARG A 149 -8.34 -14.97 13.15
N GLY A 150 -8.56 -15.65 12.02
CA GLY A 150 -9.74 -15.41 11.17
C GLY A 150 -9.77 -14.01 10.53
N GLN A 151 -8.67 -13.26 10.60
CA GLN A 151 -8.56 -11.89 10.09
C GLN A 151 -8.04 -11.94 8.66
N ASN A 152 -8.93 -11.92 7.67
CA ASN A 152 -8.54 -11.94 6.27
C ASN A 152 -8.18 -10.53 5.79
N MET A 153 -6.89 -10.18 5.83
CA MET A 153 -6.43 -8.85 5.47
C MET A 153 -6.43 -8.58 3.97
N ASP A 154 -6.23 -9.58 3.11
CA ASP A 154 -6.21 -9.42 1.65
C ASP A 154 -7.63 -9.24 1.11
N ILE A 155 -8.06 -8.00 0.95
CA ILE A 155 -9.43 -7.64 0.53
C ILE A 155 -9.56 -7.41 -0.97
N GLY A 156 -8.47 -7.53 -1.75
CA GLY A 156 -8.59 -7.35 -3.19
C GLY A 156 -7.29 -7.07 -3.92
N LYS A 157 -7.43 -6.61 -5.15
CA LYS A 157 -6.31 -6.40 -6.07
C LYS A 157 -6.47 -5.17 -6.94
N HIS A 158 -5.34 -4.57 -7.25
CA HIS A 158 -5.19 -3.55 -8.28
C HIS A 158 -4.43 -4.13 -9.47
N TYR A 159 -4.90 -3.88 -10.69
CA TYR A 159 -4.22 -4.25 -11.93
C TYR A 159 -4.64 -3.35 -13.09
N PHE A 160 -3.94 -3.44 -14.22
CA PHE A 160 -4.35 -2.80 -15.47
C PHE A 160 -4.97 -3.85 -16.40
N THR A 161 -6.07 -3.50 -17.06
CA THR A 161 -6.67 -4.37 -18.10
C THR A 161 -5.79 -4.43 -19.34
N ALA A 162 -6.12 -5.32 -20.28
CA ALA A 162 -5.44 -5.39 -21.58
C ALA A 162 -5.50 -4.05 -22.36
N ASP A 163 -6.54 -3.25 -22.13
CA ASP A 163 -6.71 -1.91 -22.73
C ASP A 163 -5.94 -0.82 -21.96
N GLY A 164 -5.17 -1.18 -20.93
CA GLY A 164 -4.42 -0.23 -20.11
C GLY A 164 -5.29 0.56 -19.13
N VAL A 165 -6.46 0.04 -18.76
CA VAL A 165 -7.37 0.70 -17.81
C VAL A 165 -7.04 0.27 -16.39
N PRO A 166 -6.72 1.21 -15.47
CA PRO A 166 -6.61 0.92 -14.03
C PRO A 166 -7.89 0.28 -13.49
N PHE A 167 -7.75 -0.84 -12.80
CA PHE A 167 -8.84 -1.59 -12.22
C PHE A 167 -8.55 -1.93 -10.76
N PHE A 168 -9.58 -1.83 -9.92
CA PHE A 168 -9.55 -2.22 -8.52
C PHE A 168 -10.71 -3.16 -8.25
N ASP A 169 -10.42 -4.31 -7.67
CA ASP A 169 -11.38 -5.37 -7.40
C ASP A 169 -11.34 -5.73 -5.91
N LEU A 170 -12.36 -5.29 -5.16
CA LEU A 170 -12.53 -5.56 -3.73
C LEU A 170 -13.68 -6.57 -3.47
N ARG A 171 -14.22 -7.21 -4.52
CA ARG A 171 -15.40 -8.07 -4.42
C ARG A 171 -15.16 -9.38 -3.67
N SER A 172 -13.90 -9.79 -3.50
CA SER A 172 -13.54 -11.07 -2.88
C SER A 172 -14.00 -11.18 -1.42
N GLN A 173 -14.17 -10.05 -0.75
CA GLN A 173 -14.54 -9.98 0.67
C GLN A 173 -15.73 -9.07 0.96
N HIS A 174 -16.28 -8.39 -0.05
CA HIS A 174 -17.30 -7.37 0.12
C HIS A 174 -18.46 -7.54 -0.87
N SER A 175 -19.16 -6.45 -1.20
CA SER A 175 -20.30 -6.46 -2.12
C SER A 175 -19.86 -6.79 -3.55
N SER A 176 -20.79 -7.36 -4.33
CA SER A 176 -20.59 -7.55 -5.77
C SER A 176 -20.34 -6.25 -6.54
N ASN A 177 -20.67 -5.10 -5.92
CA ASN A 177 -20.46 -3.78 -6.50
C ASN A 177 -19.13 -3.11 -6.07
N ASP A 178 -18.34 -3.73 -5.19
CA ASP A 178 -17.10 -3.14 -4.66
C ASP A 178 -15.93 -3.36 -5.62
N TRP A 179 -16.01 -2.69 -6.77
CA TRP A 179 -14.98 -2.65 -7.79
C TRP A 179 -15.07 -1.33 -8.53
N VAL A 180 -13.99 -0.96 -9.20
CA VAL A 180 -13.98 0.24 -10.06
C VAL A 180 -12.91 0.12 -11.14
N SER A 181 -13.30 0.46 -12.36
CA SER A 181 -12.37 0.83 -13.41
C SER A 181 -12.24 2.35 -13.42
N CYS A 182 -11.02 2.85 -13.52
CA CYS A 182 -10.76 4.27 -13.37
C CYS A 182 -9.93 4.82 -14.54
N GLN A 183 -9.90 6.14 -14.62
CA GLN A 183 -8.88 6.86 -15.36
C GLN A 183 -8.21 7.90 -14.46
N LYS A 184 -6.98 8.27 -14.80
CA LYS A 184 -6.26 9.35 -14.11
C LYS A 184 -7.03 10.66 -14.30
N GLU A 185 -7.35 11.32 -13.19
CA GLU A 185 -7.95 12.66 -13.18
C GLU A 185 -6.90 13.72 -12.86
N ALA A 186 -6.13 13.51 -11.79
CA ALA A 186 -5.07 14.41 -11.39
C ALA A 186 -3.89 13.63 -10.82
N GLU A 187 -2.72 14.26 -10.82
CA GLU A 187 -1.52 13.74 -10.19
C GLU A 187 -0.73 14.85 -9.53
N MET A 188 0.05 14.50 -8.52
CA MET A 188 1.07 15.36 -7.96
C MET A 188 2.30 14.54 -7.61
N ARG A 189 3.46 15.20 -7.54
CA ARG A 189 4.66 14.56 -7.03
C ARG A 189 4.41 14.11 -5.59
N ALA A 190 4.86 12.90 -5.26
CA ALA A 190 4.89 12.47 -3.86
C ALA A 190 5.69 13.50 -3.04
N PRO A 191 5.18 13.95 -1.88
CA PRO A 191 5.90 14.85 -1.00
C PRO A 191 7.28 14.31 -0.62
N ASP A 192 8.24 15.22 -0.42
CA ASP A 192 9.56 14.88 0.09
C ASP A 192 9.47 14.23 1.46
N LYS A 193 10.29 13.20 1.69
CA LYS A 193 10.39 12.51 2.97
C LYS A 193 11.80 12.69 3.54
N PRO A 194 12.01 13.68 4.43
CA PRO A 194 13.33 13.96 4.98
C PRO A 194 13.90 12.74 5.71
N GLY A 195 15.16 12.37 5.40
CA GLY A 195 15.87 11.28 6.09
C GLY A 195 15.98 9.96 5.32
N TYR A 196 15.25 9.79 4.21
CA TYR A 196 15.24 8.54 3.42
C TYR A 196 15.97 8.62 2.06
N GLY A 197 16.58 9.77 1.75
CA GLY A 197 17.70 9.89 0.80
C GLY A 197 17.40 9.73 -0.69
N VAL A 198 16.24 9.21 -1.11
CA VAL A 198 15.88 9.12 -2.54
C VAL A 198 14.38 9.28 -2.75
N ASN A 199 13.96 10.27 -3.54
CA ASN A 199 12.58 10.41 -3.99
C ASN A 199 12.29 9.47 -5.16
N GLU A 200 12.23 8.19 -4.88
CA GLU A 200 11.89 7.14 -5.86
C GLU A 200 10.41 6.76 -5.82
N ASP A 201 9.58 7.60 -5.20
CA ASP A 201 8.16 7.33 -5.00
C ASP A 201 7.35 7.77 -6.22
N VAL A 202 6.52 6.88 -6.74
CA VAL A 202 5.58 7.25 -7.81
C VAL A 202 4.64 8.36 -7.36
N ALA A 203 4.15 9.14 -8.32
CA ALA A 203 3.22 10.23 -8.07
C ALA A 203 1.99 9.78 -7.28
N TRP A 204 1.49 10.68 -6.42
CA TRP A 204 0.15 10.55 -5.86
C TRP A 204 -0.87 10.82 -6.95
N LEU A 205 -1.97 10.07 -6.94
CA LEU A 205 -2.97 10.10 -8.00
C LEU A 205 -4.37 10.33 -7.41
N LYS A 206 -5.16 11.13 -8.11
CA LYS A 206 -6.62 11.05 -8.06
C LYS A 206 -7.10 10.32 -9.32
N LEU A 207 -7.86 9.27 -9.12
CA LEU A 207 -8.48 8.47 -10.16
C LEU A 207 -10.00 8.62 -10.07
N LYS A 208 -10.64 8.90 -11.21
CA LYS A 208 -12.10 8.99 -11.30
C LYS A 208 -12.67 7.71 -11.90
N ARG A 209 -13.84 7.29 -11.41
CA ARG A 209 -14.59 6.18 -11.99
C ARG A 209 -14.85 6.40 -13.47
N VAL A 210 -14.59 5.35 -14.24
CA VAL A 210 -15.14 5.11 -15.58
C VAL A 210 -16.36 4.20 -15.48
N ASP A 211 -16.23 3.10 -14.71
CA ASP A 211 -17.32 2.15 -14.44
C ASP A 211 -17.11 1.47 -13.08
N GLY A 212 -18.18 0.92 -12.51
CA GLY A 212 -18.18 0.22 -11.22
C GLY A 212 -18.92 0.94 -10.09
N GLY A 213 -18.93 0.31 -8.92
CA GLY A 213 -19.69 0.79 -7.77
C GLY A 213 -19.00 1.86 -6.95
N LEU A 214 -17.67 1.92 -6.96
CA LEU A 214 -16.90 2.95 -6.24
C LEU A 214 -16.71 4.19 -7.12
N GLY A 215 -16.73 5.38 -6.51
CA GLY A 215 -16.73 6.67 -7.21
C GLY A 215 -15.34 7.25 -7.52
N GLU A 216 -14.48 7.36 -6.51
CA GLU A 216 -13.14 7.94 -6.66
C GLU A 216 -12.10 7.09 -5.92
N VAL A 217 -10.90 7.00 -6.47
CA VAL A 217 -9.77 6.30 -5.85
C VAL A 217 -8.58 7.23 -5.77
N TYR A 218 -7.98 7.32 -4.59
CA TYR A 218 -6.75 8.06 -4.38
C TYR A 218 -5.60 7.11 -4.12
N ARG A 219 -4.47 7.31 -4.81
CA ARG A 219 -3.19 6.70 -4.46
C ARG A 219 -2.37 7.73 -3.71
N LEU A 220 -2.10 7.48 -2.44
CA LEU A 220 -1.44 8.40 -1.51
C LEU A 220 -0.29 7.68 -0.80
N TYR A 221 0.56 8.43 -0.11
CA TYR A 221 1.65 7.91 0.73
C TYR A 221 2.47 6.79 0.06
N THR A 222 2.82 7.01 -1.20
CA THR A 222 3.58 6.06 -2.02
C THR A 222 4.98 5.83 -1.48
N ALA A 223 5.52 4.62 -1.64
CA ALA A 223 6.90 4.25 -1.36
C ALA A 223 7.45 3.42 -2.55
N GLY A 224 8.51 3.89 -3.20
CA GLY A 224 9.12 3.27 -4.38
C GLY A 224 8.27 3.34 -5.65
N GLY A 225 8.61 2.46 -6.59
CA GLY A 225 7.92 2.29 -7.87
C GLY A 225 8.36 3.24 -8.99
N SER A 226 9.14 4.29 -8.73
CA SER A 226 9.65 5.15 -9.80
C SER A 226 10.66 4.40 -10.66
N PRO A 227 10.64 4.60 -12.00
CA PRO A 227 11.63 3.99 -12.86
C PRO A 227 12.96 4.76 -12.78
N PRO A 228 14.08 4.17 -13.23
CA PRO A 228 15.30 4.93 -13.46
C PRO A 228 15.07 6.09 -14.44
N ALA A 229 15.93 7.10 -14.38
CA ALA A 229 15.83 8.27 -15.25
C ALA A 229 15.95 7.92 -16.74
N THR A 230 16.67 6.85 -17.06
CA THR A 230 16.95 6.37 -18.41
C THR A 230 16.85 4.84 -18.47
N CYS A 231 16.75 4.31 -19.69
CA CYS A 231 16.80 2.88 -20.02
C CYS A 231 18.23 2.33 -20.07
N GLU A 232 19.15 2.92 -19.30
CA GLU A 232 20.53 2.47 -19.23
C GLU A 232 20.58 1.14 -18.47
N GLY A 233 21.24 0.14 -19.05
CA GLY A 233 21.35 -1.20 -18.47
C GLY A 233 20.06 -2.04 -18.47
N VAL A 234 18.94 -1.53 -19.00
CA VAL A 234 17.65 -2.23 -19.05
C VAL A 234 17.04 -2.19 -20.45
N SER A 235 16.54 -3.31 -20.94
CA SER A 235 15.79 -3.41 -22.20
C SER A 235 14.60 -4.34 -22.04
N GLY A 236 13.51 -4.06 -22.77
CA GLY A 236 12.28 -4.85 -22.63
C GLY A 236 11.47 -4.44 -21.40
N GLU A 237 10.65 -5.37 -20.91
CA GLU A 237 9.77 -5.14 -19.75
C GLU A 237 10.52 -5.34 -18.44
N PHE A 238 10.19 -4.50 -17.46
CA PHE A 238 10.71 -4.63 -16.11
C PHE A 238 9.72 -4.08 -15.08
N THR A 239 9.95 -4.42 -13.81
CA THR A 239 9.09 -4.04 -12.70
C THR A 239 9.88 -3.34 -11.61
N VAL A 240 9.26 -2.38 -10.94
CA VAL A 240 9.81 -1.73 -9.75
C VAL A 240 8.85 -1.92 -8.58
N ASP A 241 9.37 -2.46 -7.48
CA ASP A 241 8.60 -2.65 -6.26
C ASP A 241 8.08 -1.33 -5.69
N TYR A 242 6.81 -1.34 -5.28
CA TYR A 242 6.17 -0.21 -4.62
C TYR A 242 5.18 -0.65 -3.55
N ALA A 243 4.90 0.29 -2.65
CA ALA A 243 3.75 0.26 -1.78
C ALA A 243 3.02 1.61 -1.82
N ALA A 244 1.74 1.64 -1.48
CA ALA A 244 0.97 2.88 -1.39
C ALA A 244 -0.27 2.69 -0.52
N GLU A 245 -0.85 3.79 -0.05
CA GLU A 245 -2.23 3.79 0.42
C GLU A 245 -3.19 3.97 -0.77
N TYR A 246 -4.29 3.23 -0.73
CA TYR A 246 -5.43 3.44 -1.62
C TYR A 246 -6.69 3.76 -0.83
N TRP A 247 -7.27 4.93 -1.11
CA TRP A 247 -8.47 5.42 -0.45
C TRP A 247 -9.62 5.41 -1.45
N PHE A 248 -10.68 4.68 -1.13
CA PHE A 248 -11.81 4.44 -2.02
C PHE A 248 -13.04 5.19 -1.49
N TYR A 249 -13.60 6.04 -2.33
CA TYR A 249 -14.77 6.86 -2.04
C TYR A 249 -15.96 6.40 -2.87
N GLY A 250 -17.18 6.45 -2.29
CA GLY A 250 -18.41 6.02 -2.96
C GLY A 250 -19.67 6.39 -2.19
#